data_AF-A0A3G9J7Q4-F1
#
_entry.id   AF-A0A3G9J7Q4-F1
#
_cell.length_a   1.000
_cell.length_b   1.000
_cell.length_c   1.000
_cell.angle_alpha   90.00
_cell.angle_beta   90.00
_cell.angle_gamma   90.00
#
_symmetry.space_group_name_H-M   'P 1'
#
loop_
_entity.id
_entity.type
_entity.pdbx_description
1 polymer ?
#
loop_
_entity_poly.entity_id
_entity_poly.type
_entity_poly.pdbx_seq_one_letter_code
_entity_poly.pdbx_strand_id
1 'polypeptide(L)'
;MKKCNSIDKVLIRLTFYMEFFISTILAVTVFIAAIYLILDIPHLINNKLLTSGVHEILSYCFNLIILVEFIRMLVKHSMENVIEVLIFAIARGLIVDHANTVSLAISILALAVLFAVRKYLLLPDDFISDEEKYEHQQ
;
A
#
# COMPACT_ATOMS: atom_id res chain seq x y z
N MET A 1 16.38 36.18 -5.47
CA MET A 1 16.25 35.56 -4.12
C MET A 1 14.77 35.45 -3.78
N LYS A 2 14.17 34.26 -3.93
CA LYS A 2 12.74 34.04 -3.71
C LYS A 2 12.43 34.21 -2.21
N LYS A 3 11.47 35.08 -1.92
CA LYS A 3 10.92 35.34 -0.59
C LYS A 3 10.22 34.06 -0.10
N CYS A 4 10.92 33.23 0.67
CA CYS A 4 10.32 32.09 1.37
C CYS A 4 9.35 32.68 2.40
N ASN A 5 8.05 32.63 2.08
CA ASN A 5 7.01 33.23 2.88
C ASN A 5 6.82 32.39 4.16
N SER A 6 6.61 33.05 5.30
CA SER A 6 6.35 32.41 6.59
C SER A 6 5.20 31.39 6.58
N ILE A 7 4.35 31.42 5.55
CA ILE A 7 3.22 30.52 5.30
C ILE A 7 3.69 29.09 4.99
N ASP A 8 4.75 28.93 4.19
CA ASP A 8 5.31 27.61 3.86
C ASP A 8 5.83 26.91 5.12
N LYS A 9 6.44 27.69 6.03
CA LYS A 9 6.95 27.20 7.32
C LYS A 9 5.82 26.76 8.25
N VAL A 10 4.67 27.44 8.23
CA VAL A 10 3.49 27.07 9.02
C VAL A 10 2.83 25.82 8.45
N LEU A 11 2.68 25.72 7.12
CA LEU A 11 2.14 24.53 6.46
C LEU A 11 3.00 23.30 6.71
N ILE A 12 4.32 23.40 6.56
CA ILE A 12 5.24 22.28 6.83
C ILE A 12 5.13 21.83 8.29
N ARG A 13 5.05 22.79 9.23
CA ARG A 13 4.91 22.48 10.66
C ARG A 13 3.56 21.80 10.95
N LEU A 14 2.48 22.26 10.33
CA LEU A 14 1.14 21.66 10.48
C LEU A 14 1.09 20.25 9.88
N THR A 15 1.64 20.06 8.68
CA THR A 15 1.74 18.75 8.03
C THR A 15 2.52 17.77 8.89
N PHE A 16 3.62 18.19 9.51
CA PHE A 16 4.39 17.34 10.41
C PHE A 16 3.59 16.85 11.64
N TYR A 17 2.80 17.75 12.26
CA TYR A 17 1.90 17.37 13.35
C TYR A 17 0.80 16.40 12.90
N MET A 18 0.23 16.63 11.71
CA MET A 18 -0.79 15.76 11.13
C MET A 18 -0.22 14.38 10.76
N GLU A 19 0.97 14.33 10.17
CA GLU A 19 1.67 13.09 9.83
C GLU A 19 1.95 12.25 11.07
N PHE A 20 2.45 12.88 12.13
CA PHE A 20 2.68 12.21 13.41
C PHE A 20 1.39 11.67 14.03
N PHE A 21 0.31 12.44 13.98
CA PHE A 21 -0.99 12.04 14.51
C PHE A 21 -1.60 10.87 13.73
N ILE A 22 -1.59 10.95 12.40
CA ILE A 22 -2.11 9.92 11.50
C ILE A 22 -1.30 8.63 11.66
N SER A 23 0.02 8.71 11.68
CA SER A 23 0.91 7.56 11.89
C SER A 23 0.64 6.87 13.24
N THR A 24 0.45 7.65 14.30
CA THR A 24 0.15 7.11 15.64
C THR A 24 -1.19 6.38 15.68
N ILE A 25 -2.25 6.97 15.13
CA ILE A 25 -3.57 6.32 15.08
C ILE A 25 -3.50 5.03 14.27
N LEU A 26 -2.89 5.08 13.08
CA LEU A 26 -2.76 3.92 12.20
C LEU A 26 -1.96 2.79 12.87
N ALA A 27 -0.85 3.12 13.55
CA ALA A 27 -0.06 2.15 14.29
C ALA A 27 -0.88 1.48 15.42
N VAL A 28 -1.62 2.26 16.20
CA VAL A 28 -2.46 1.73 17.28
C VAL A 28 -3.59 0.87 16.72
N THR A 29 -4.27 1.29 15.66
CA THR A 29 -5.35 0.50 15.03
C THR A 29 -4.86 -0.84 14.51
N VAL A 30 -3.73 -0.86 13.79
CA VAL A 30 -3.13 -2.12 13.31
C VAL A 30 -2.73 -3.02 14.47
N PHE A 31 -2.14 -2.44 15.52
CA PHE A 31 -1.71 -3.20 16.68
C PHE A 31 -2.89 -3.86 17.39
N ILE A 32 -3.97 -3.12 17.64
CA ILE A 32 -5.20 -3.65 18.23
C ILE A 32 -5.81 -4.74 17.33
N ALA A 33 -5.89 -4.51 16.02
CA ALA A 33 -6.41 -5.49 15.08
C ALA A 33 -5.60 -6.79 15.07
N ALA A 34 -4.28 -6.70 15.20
CA ALA A 34 -3.40 -7.88 15.28
C ALA A 34 -3.64 -8.69 16.55
N ILE A 35 -3.80 -8.02 17.69
CA ILE A 35 -4.12 -8.68 18.96
C ILE A 35 -5.50 -9.34 18.90
N TYR A 36 -6.51 -8.64 18.38
CA TYR A 36 -7.86 -9.19 18.24
C TYR A 36 -7.87 -10.46 17.39
N LEU A 37 -7.14 -10.46 16.27
CA LEU A 37 -7.00 -11.62 15.40
C LEU A 37 -6.41 -12.83 16.14
N ILE A 38 -5.34 -12.64 16.92
CA ILE A 38 -4.70 -13.72 17.68
C ILE A 38 -5.65 -14.32 18.72
N LEU A 39 -6.44 -13.46 19.38
CA LEU A 39 -7.42 -13.89 20.38
C LEU A 39 -8.61 -14.64 19.77
N ASP A 40 -8.96 -14.36 18.51
CA ASP A 40 -10.11 -14.97 17.83
C ASP A 40 -9.78 -16.34 17.19
N ILE A 41 -8.50 -16.65 16.96
CA ILE A 41 -8.05 -17.96 16.43
C ILE A 41 -8.66 -19.17 17.17
N PRO A 42 -8.58 -19.29 18.50
CA PRO A 42 -9.17 -20.42 19.21
C PRO A 42 -10.70 -20.49 19.07
N HIS A 43 -11.39 -19.35 18.92
CA HIS A 43 -12.83 -19.31 18.70
C HIS A 43 -13.20 -19.83 17.30
N LEU A 44 -12.45 -19.41 16.28
CA LEU A 44 -12.66 -19.80 14.88
C LEU A 44 -12.32 -21.27 14.61
N ILE A 45 -11.27 -21.80 15.24
CA ILE A 45 -10.88 -23.23 15.11
C ILE A 45 -11.92 -24.14 15.76
N ASN A 46 -12.52 -23.73 16.88
CA ASN A 46 -13.45 -24.57 17.63
C ASN A 46 -14.85 -24.63 16.99
N ASN A 47 -15.27 -23.59 16.26
CA ASN A 47 -16.62 -23.48 15.69
C ASN A 47 -16.78 -24.05 14.27
N LYS A 48 -15.70 -24.29 13.50
CA LYS A 48 -15.79 -24.77 12.11
C LYS A 48 -14.70 -25.79 11.80
N LEU A 49 -15.12 -27.04 11.59
CA LEU A 49 -14.26 -28.16 11.20
C LEU A 49 -13.51 -27.84 9.88
N LEU A 50 -12.26 -27.42 10.03
CA LEU A 50 -11.11 -27.47 9.11
C LEU A 50 -11.14 -26.78 7.73
N THR A 51 -12.27 -26.36 7.15
CA THR A 51 -12.24 -25.64 5.84
C THR A 51 -12.64 -24.17 5.94
N SER A 52 -13.78 -23.86 6.55
CA SER A 52 -14.27 -22.48 6.60
C SER A 52 -13.51 -21.59 7.60
N GLY A 53 -13.01 -22.15 8.71
CA GLY A 53 -12.25 -21.39 9.71
C GLY A 53 -10.88 -20.93 9.20
N VAL A 54 -10.20 -21.76 8.40
CA VAL A 54 -8.87 -21.43 7.85
C VAL A 54 -8.96 -20.29 6.84
N HIS A 55 -9.96 -20.31 5.96
CA HIS A 55 -10.18 -19.23 4.98
C HIS A 55 -10.49 -17.89 5.67
N GLU A 56 -11.29 -17.91 6.73
CA GLU A 56 -11.65 -16.72 7.51
C GLU A 56 -10.44 -16.13 8.24
N ILE A 57 -9.62 -16.96 8.89
CA ILE A 57 -8.34 -16.54 9.49
C ILE A 57 -7.40 -15.97 8.44
N LEU A 58 -7.27 -16.65 7.28
CA LEU A 58 -6.40 -16.20 6.20
C LEU A 58 -6.84 -14.84 5.66
N SER A 59 -8.15 -14.63 5.48
CA SER A 59 -8.74 -13.36 5.07
C SER A 59 -8.42 -12.23 6.06
N TYR A 60 -8.61 -12.44 7.37
CA TYR A 60 -8.27 -11.43 8.39
C TYR A 60 -6.78 -11.12 8.44
N CYS A 61 -5.93 -12.15 8.45
CA CYS A 61 -4.47 -12.00 8.36
C CYS A 61 -4.10 -11.18 7.14
N PHE A 62 -4.84 -11.42 6.05
CA PHE A 62 -4.57 -10.78 4.81
C PHE A 62 -4.98 -9.31 4.80
N ASN A 63 -6.19 -8.97 5.20
CA ASN A 63 -6.57 -7.57 5.32
C ASN A 63 -5.61 -6.77 6.23
N LEU A 64 -5.09 -7.37 7.31
CA LEU A 64 -4.13 -6.72 8.20
C LEU A 64 -2.78 -6.43 7.53
N ILE A 65 -2.21 -7.38 6.79
CA ILE A 65 -0.92 -7.17 6.10
C ILE A 65 -1.03 -6.11 4.99
N ILE A 66 -2.16 -6.06 4.25
CA ILE A 66 -2.38 -5.01 3.24
C ILE A 66 -2.43 -3.64 3.93
N LEU A 67 -3.12 -3.56 5.07
CA LEU A 67 -3.22 -2.34 5.85
C LEU A 67 -1.85 -1.86 6.34
N VAL A 68 -1.01 -2.77 6.85
CA VAL A 68 0.36 -2.46 7.28
C VAL A 68 1.21 -1.91 6.12
N GLU A 69 1.16 -2.55 4.95
CA GLU A 69 1.90 -2.12 3.77
C GLU A 69 1.44 -0.76 3.27
N PHE A 70 0.12 -0.54 3.24
CA PHE A 70 -0.48 0.74 2.88
C PHE A 70 -0.06 1.86 3.84
N ILE A 71 -0.06 1.61 5.15
CA ILE A 71 0.40 2.59 6.15
C ILE A 71 1.88 2.92 5.94
N ARG A 72 2.71 1.91 5.71
CA ARG A 72 4.14 2.11 5.41
C ARG A 72 4.35 2.96 4.16
N MET A 73 3.51 2.74 3.14
CA MET A 73 3.51 3.49 1.90
C MET A 73 3.09 4.95 2.10
N LEU A 74 2.07 5.22 2.94
CA LEU A 74 1.65 6.58 3.30
C LEU A 74 2.74 7.35 4.05
N VAL A 75 3.42 6.70 5.00
CA VAL A 75 4.43 7.36 5.85
C VAL A 75 5.73 7.65 5.10
N LYS A 76 6.17 6.79 4.17
CA LYS A 76 7.43 6.98 3.46
C LYS A 76 7.35 7.90 2.24
N HIS A 77 6.17 8.39 1.87
CA HIS A 77 5.94 9.25 0.69
C HIS A 77 6.58 8.74 -0.62
N SER A 78 6.84 7.43 -0.72
CA SER A 78 7.35 6.80 -1.93
C SER A 78 6.17 6.44 -2.83
N MET A 79 5.84 7.33 -3.77
CA MET A 79 4.85 7.03 -4.81
C MET A 79 5.29 5.87 -5.72
N GLU A 80 6.57 5.52 -5.72
CA GLU A 80 7.11 4.37 -6.46
C GLU A 80 6.70 3.02 -5.83
N ASN A 81 6.50 2.98 -4.50
CA ASN A 81 6.08 1.77 -3.78
C ASN A 81 4.59 1.44 -3.94
N VAL A 82 3.76 2.36 -4.46
CA VAL A 82 2.29 2.17 -4.45
C VAL A 82 1.83 1.04 -5.34
N ILE A 83 2.40 0.97 -6.54
CA ILE A 83 2.05 -0.08 -7.50
C ILE A 83 2.51 -1.45 -6.99
N GLU A 84 3.65 -1.51 -6.30
CA GLU A 84 4.17 -2.76 -5.72
C GLU A 84 3.24 -3.30 -4.62
N VAL A 85 2.82 -2.42 -3.71
CA VAL A 85 1.86 -2.77 -2.64
C VAL A 85 0.51 -3.16 -3.24
N LEU A 86 0.06 -2.49 -4.30
CA LEU A 86 -1.21 -2.81 -4.96
C LEU A 86 -1.17 -4.17 -5.68
N ILE A 87 -0.06 -4.51 -6.35
CA ILE A 87 0.17 -5.82 -6.95
C ILE A 87 0.15 -6.90 -5.87
N PHE A 88 0.84 -6.68 -4.75
CA PHE A 88 0.86 -7.61 -3.62
C PHE A 88 -0.52 -7.80 -2.99
N ALA A 89 -1.29 -6.72 -2.86
CA ALA A 89 -2.66 -6.75 -2.35
C ALA A 89 -3.57 -7.61 -3.23
N ILE A 90 -3.53 -7.42 -4.55
CA ILE A 90 -4.35 -8.16 -5.51
C ILE A 90 -3.92 -9.63 -5.59
N ALA A 91 -2.61 -9.89 -5.72
CA ALA A 91 -2.06 -11.23 -5.80
C ALA A 91 -2.49 -12.08 -4.61
N ARG A 92 -2.60 -11.46 -3.44
CA ARG A 92 -3.03 -12.14 -2.25
C ARG A 92 -4.55 -12.27 -2.12
N GLY A 93 -5.31 -11.26 -2.56
CA GLY A 93 -6.76 -11.36 -2.68
C GLY A 93 -7.19 -12.57 -3.51
N LEU A 94 -6.45 -12.88 -4.58
CA LEU A 94 -6.64 -14.08 -5.42
C LEU A 94 -6.45 -15.41 -4.67
N ILE A 95 -5.63 -15.46 -3.63
CA ILE A 95 -5.35 -16.69 -2.86
C ILE A 95 -6.46 -16.98 -1.86
N VAL A 96 -7.03 -15.93 -1.25
CA VAL A 96 -8.11 -16.10 -0.28
C VAL A 96 -9.42 -16.33 -1.00
N ASP A 97 -9.77 -15.47 -1.95
CA ASP A 97 -11.11 -15.45 -2.52
C ASP A 97 -11.38 -16.69 -3.38
N HIS A 98 -12.40 -17.48 -2.99
CA HIS A 98 -12.92 -18.58 -3.80
C HIS A 98 -13.91 -18.00 -4.83
N ALA A 99 -13.43 -17.04 -5.61
CA ALA A 99 -14.27 -16.31 -6.53
C ALA A 99 -14.61 -17.18 -7.74
N ASN A 100 -15.80 -16.96 -8.30
CA ASN A 100 -16.21 -17.57 -9.57
C ASN A 100 -15.15 -17.29 -10.65
N THR A 101 -15.02 -18.18 -11.65
CA THR A 101 -13.98 -18.12 -12.69
C THR A 101 -13.88 -16.75 -13.37
N VAL A 102 -15.01 -16.04 -13.54
CA VAL A 102 -15.08 -14.70 -14.13
C VAL A 102 -14.42 -13.64 -13.23
N SER A 103 -14.67 -13.68 -11.93
CA SER A 103 -14.08 -12.74 -10.96
C SER A 103 -12.56 -12.89 -10.89
N LEU A 104 -12.07 -14.14 -10.94
CA LEU A 104 -10.63 -14.42 -11.04
C LEU A 104 -10.04 -13.84 -12.34
N ALA A 105 -10.73 -14.01 -13.47
CA ALA A 105 -10.28 -13.45 -14.75
C ALA A 105 -10.19 -11.92 -14.73
N ILE A 106 -11.16 -11.23 -14.12
CA ILE A 106 -11.16 -9.77 -13.97
C ILE A 106 -10.00 -9.31 -13.06
N SER A 107 -9.75 -10.00 -11.95
CA SER A 107 -8.64 -9.69 -11.06
C SER A 107 -7.27 -9.90 -11.71
N ILE A 108 -7.10 -10.97 -12.50
CA ILE A 108 -5.89 -11.21 -13.30
C ILE A 108 -5.73 -10.13 -14.39
N LEU A 109 -6.81 -9.73 -15.05
CA LEU A 109 -6.80 -8.64 -16.02
C LEU A 109 -6.41 -7.31 -15.37
N ALA A 110 -6.95 -7.00 -14.19
CA ALA A 110 -6.59 -5.82 -13.42
C ALA A 110 -5.10 -5.83 -13.04
N LEU A 111 -4.57 -6.99 -12.63
CA LEU A 111 -3.15 -7.16 -12.36
C LEU A 111 -2.29 -6.92 -13.62
N ALA A 112 -2.71 -7.43 -14.78
CA ALA A 112 -2.03 -7.20 -16.06
C ALA A 112 -2.03 -5.72 -16.46
N VAL A 113 -3.14 -5.01 -16.25
CA VAL A 113 -3.24 -3.56 -16.48
C VAL A 113 -2.29 -2.80 -15.54
N LEU A 114 -2.20 -3.16 -14.27
CA LEU A 114 -1.27 -2.51 -13.33
C LEU A 114 0.19 -2.68 -13.75
N PHE A 115 0.58 -3.86 -14.21
CA PHE A 115 1.91 -4.08 -14.78
C PHE A 115 2.14 -3.25 -16.04
N ALA A 116 1.13 -3.12 -16.90
CA ALA A 116 1.22 -2.27 -18.09
C ALA A 116 1.37 -0.79 -17.72
N VAL A 117 0.60 -0.28 -16.75
CA VAL A 117 0.73 1.09 -16.24
C VAL A 117 2.14 1.34 -15.70
N ARG A 118 2.68 0.42 -14.88
CA ARG A 118 4.05 0.53 -14.37
C ARG A 118 5.07 0.61 -15.50
N LYS A 119 4.91 -0.20 -16.54
CA LYS A 119 5.89 -0.33 -17.62
C LYS A 119 5.80 0.81 -18.66
N TYR A 120 4.60 1.28 -18.97
CA TYR A 120 4.36 2.16 -20.12
C TYR A 120 3.93 3.58 -19.75
N LEU A 121 3.38 3.80 -18.55
CA LEU A 121 2.93 5.13 -18.13
C LEU A 121 3.93 5.83 -17.19
N LEU A 122 4.73 5.06 -16.45
CA LEU A 122 5.82 5.56 -15.60
C LEU A 122 7.19 5.46 -16.31
N LEU A 123 7.23 5.73 -17.62
CA LEU A 123 8.51 5.80 -18.34
C LEU A 123 9.44 6.78 -17.58
N PRO A 124 10.69 6.40 -17.26
CA PRO A 124 11.68 7.32 -16.70
C PRO A 124 12.20 8.27 -17.80
N ASP A 125 11.32 9.01 -18.45
CA ASP A 125 11.64 10.17 -19.27
C ASP A 125 11.05 11.36 -18.52
N ASP A 126 11.80 11.95 -17.58
CA ASP A 126 12.30 13.33 -17.75
C ASP A 126 13.52 13.62 -16.84
N PHE A 127 14.49 12.71 -16.73
CA PHE A 127 15.78 12.99 -16.06
C PHE A 127 16.99 12.99 -17.00
N ILE A 128 16.77 13.09 -18.32
CA ILE A 128 17.82 13.33 -19.30
C ILE A 128 17.37 14.44 -20.25
N SER A 129 17.36 15.69 -19.77
CA SER A 129 17.33 16.86 -20.66
C SER A 129 18.11 18.07 -20.16
N ASP A 130 18.63 18.05 -18.92
CA ASP A 130 19.24 19.25 -18.32
C ASP A 130 20.76 19.13 -18.06
N GLU A 131 21.36 17.93 -18.11
CA GLU A 131 22.81 17.76 -17.85
C GLU A 131 23.69 17.74 -19.12
N GLU A 132 23.17 17.39 -20.30
CA GLU A 132 23.96 17.38 -21.55
C GLU A 132 24.11 18.77 -22.22
N LYS A 133 23.59 19.84 -21.60
CA LYS A 133 23.71 21.21 -22.13
C LYS A 133 24.88 22.02 -21.55
N TYR A 134 25.68 21.45 -20.65
CA TYR A 134 26.80 22.16 -20.00
C TYR A 134 28.21 21.65 -20.41
N GLU A 135 28.34 20.50 -21.07
CA GLU A 135 29.67 19.98 -21.48
C GLU A 135 30.16 20.48 -22.85
N HIS A 136 29.32 21.13 -23.66
CA HIS A 136 29.75 21.67 -24.97
C HIS A 136 30.15 23.16 -24.96
N GLN A 137 30.47 23.74 -23.81
CA GLN A 137 30.99 25.11 -23.70
C GLN A 137 32.30 25.27 -22.89
N GLN A 138 33.07 24.18 -22.68
CA GLN A 138 34.47 24.30 -22.26
C GLN A 138 35.41 23.80 -23.34
#